data_AF-A0A838VKU3-F1
#
_entry.id   AF-A0A838VKU3-F1
#
_cell.length_a   1.000
_cell.length_b   1.000
_cell.length_c   1.000
_cell.angle_alpha   90.00
_cell.angle_beta   90.00
_cell.angle_gamma   90.00
#
_symmetry.space_group_name_H-M   'P 1'
#
loop_
_entity.id
_entity.type
_entity.pdbx_description
1 polymer ?
#
loop_
_entity_poly.entity_id
_entity_poly.type
_entity_poly.pdbx_seq_one_letter_code
_entity_poly.pdbx_strand_id
1 'polypeptide(L)'
;HLMLSVMTIVSSWFLVQTIFTLQYAHTFYRDCPENDIDQKAGGLDFPRECDPDYWDFLYFSFVIGMTSQVSDIQTTSRIMRRLALIHGVLSFFFNTTILAMGINIIAGLIQSQS
;
A
#
# COMPACT_ATOMS: atom_id res chain seq x y z
N HIS A 1 -18.45 20.81 7.54
CA HIS A 1 -18.55 19.67 6.60
C HIS A 1 -17.22 19.29 5.97
N LEU A 2 -16.44 20.24 5.42
CA LEU A 2 -15.17 19.95 4.74
C LEU A 2 -14.16 19.14 5.58
N MET A 3 -13.94 19.50 6.85
CA MET A 3 -13.02 18.76 7.73
C MET A 3 -13.41 17.29 7.91
N LEU A 4 -14.71 17.01 8.11
CA LEU A 4 -15.20 15.65 8.28
C LEU A 4 -15.00 14.84 6.98
N SER A 5 -15.25 15.45 5.82
CA SER A 5 -15.00 14.84 4.52
C SER A 5 -13.53 14.50 4.31
N VAL A 6 -12.62 15.43 4.63
CA VAL A 6 -11.17 15.21 4.54
C VAL A 6 -10.73 14.08 5.48
N MET A 7 -11.21 14.06 6.73
CA MET A 7 -10.92 12.98 7.67
C MET A 7 -11.40 11.63 7.14
N THR A 8 -12.61 11.55 6.59
CA THR A 8 -13.13 10.30 6.01
C THR A 8 -12.28 9.80 4.85
N ILE A 9 -11.80 10.70 3.98
CA ILE A 9 -10.92 10.36 2.86
C ILE A 9 -9.59 9.79 3.38
N VAL A 10 -8.96 10.49 4.34
CA VAL A 10 -7.70 10.03 4.94
C VAL A 10 -7.88 8.68 5.63
N SER A 11 -8.92 8.52 6.46
CA SER A 11 -9.21 7.24 7.13
C SER A 11 -9.47 6.10 6.15
N SER A 12 -10.20 6.36 5.06
CA SER A 12 -10.43 5.37 3.99
C SER A 12 -9.12 4.94 3.33
N TRP A 13 -8.22 5.89 3.06
CA TRP A 13 -6.89 5.59 2.52
C TRP A 13 -6.09 4.68 3.45
N PHE A 14 -5.99 5.04 4.74
CA PHE A 14 -5.30 4.24 5.75
C PHE A 14 -5.87 2.83 5.86
N LEU A 15 -7.20 2.70 5.84
CA LEU A 15 -7.86 1.40 5.92
C LEU A 15 -7.48 0.49 4.75
N VAL A 16 -7.40 1.03 3.54
CA VAL A 16 -6.93 0.27 2.36
C VAL A 16 -5.52 -0.26 2.59
N GLN A 17 -4.59 0.55 3.11
CA GLN A 17 -3.22 0.10 3.38
C GLN A 17 -3.17 -0.99 4.45
N THR A 18 -3.97 -0.88 5.50
CA THR A 18 -4.06 -1.89 6.56
C THR A 18 -4.63 -3.22 6.03
N ILE A 19 -5.67 -3.17 5.19
CA ILE A 19 -6.24 -4.39 4.58
C ILE A 19 -5.19 -5.09 3.70
N PHE A 20 -4.48 -4.35 2.85
CA PHE A 20 -3.44 -4.93 2.02
C PHE A 20 -2.27 -5.48 2.83
N THR A 21 -1.90 -4.84 3.94
CA THR A 21 -0.89 -5.36 4.88
C THR A 21 -1.25 -6.76 5.36
N LEU A 22 -2.48 -6.94 5.83
CA LEU A 22 -2.96 -8.25 6.29
C LEU A 22 -3.03 -9.26 5.14
N GLN A 23 -3.42 -8.83 3.94
CA GLN A 23 -3.45 -9.69 2.76
C GLN A 23 -2.05 -10.17 2.36
N TYR A 24 -1.04 -9.28 2.40
CA TYR A 24 0.35 -9.66 2.14
C TYR A 24 0.86 -10.64 3.19
N ALA A 25 0.66 -10.37 4.48
CA ALA A 25 1.05 -11.29 5.54
C ALA A 25 0.38 -12.66 5.36
N HIS A 26 -0.95 -12.68 5.17
CA HIS A 26 -1.69 -13.92 4.97
C HIS A 26 -1.21 -14.71 3.74
N THR A 27 -1.00 -14.06 2.59
CA THR A 27 -0.49 -14.73 1.39
C THR A 27 0.95 -15.21 1.57
N PHE A 28 1.79 -14.45 2.28
CA PHE A 28 3.17 -14.81 2.57
C PHE A 28 3.25 -16.06 3.43
N TYR A 29 2.53 -16.09 4.55
CA TYR A 29 2.55 -17.22 5.48
C TYR A 29 1.82 -18.46 4.96
N ARG A 30 0.82 -18.31 4.07
CA ARG A 30 0.08 -19.45 3.50
C ARG A 30 0.89 -20.24 2.46
N ASP A 31 1.75 -19.55 1.71
CA ASP A 31 2.54 -20.15 0.62
C ASP A 31 4.00 -20.42 1.08
N CYS A 32 4.29 -20.41 2.39
CA CYS A 32 5.60 -20.74 2.95
C CYS A 32 5.66 -22.24 3.28
N PRO A 33 6.35 -23.09 2.50
CA PRO A 33 6.51 -24.50 2.83
C PRO A 33 7.42 -24.67 4.05
N GLU A 34 6.96 -25.46 5.03
CA GLU A 34 7.61 -25.72 6.33
C GLU A 34 9.01 -26.37 6.23
N ASN A 35 9.46 -26.76 5.02
CA ASN A 35 10.64 -27.62 4.82
C ASN A 35 11.62 -27.21 3.70
N ASP A 36 11.47 -26.06 3.04
CA ASP A 36 12.40 -25.65 1.96
C ASP A 36 13.27 -24.48 2.41
N ILE A 37 14.49 -24.78 2.85
CA ILE A 37 15.53 -23.81 3.23
C ILE A 37 15.99 -22.96 2.01
N ASP A 38 15.71 -23.42 0.79
CA ASP A 38 16.13 -22.78 -0.47
C ASP A 38 14.99 -22.08 -1.26
N GLN A 39 13.72 -22.25 -0.85
CA GLN A 39 12.59 -21.67 -1.57
C GLN A 39 12.16 -20.35 -0.92
N LYS A 40 12.75 -19.25 -1.41
CA LYS A 40 12.39 -17.84 -1.15
C LYS A 40 10.97 -17.69 -0.58
N ALA A 41 10.88 -17.60 0.74
CA ALA A 41 9.66 -17.67 1.52
C ALA A 41 8.55 -16.73 0.98
N GLY A 42 7.32 -17.23 0.90
CA GLY A 42 6.08 -16.45 0.80
C GLY A 42 5.90 -15.45 -0.36
N GLY A 43 6.82 -15.37 -1.33
CA GLY A 43 6.67 -14.52 -2.51
C GLY A 43 7.12 -13.06 -2.35
N LEU A 44 7.70 -12.68 -1.21
CA LEU A 44 8.38 -11.42 -0.93
C LEU A 44 9.77 -11.72 -0.37
N ASP A 45 10.80 -11.04 -0.86
CA ASP A 45 12.19 -11.21 -0.42
C ASP A 45 12.55 -10.02 0.48
N PHE A 46 12.65 -10.26 1.78
CA PHE A 46 13.00 -9.26 2.79
C PHE A 46 14.51 -9.28 3.04
N PRO A 47 15.19 -8.12 3.00
CA PRO A 47 16.63 -8.07 3.11
C PRO A 47 17.10 -8.44 4.52
N ARG A 48 17.83 -9.56 4.62
CA ARG A 48 18.57 -10.00 5.83
C ARG A 48 17.70 -10.53 6.99
N GLU A 49 16.42 -10.81 6.77
CA GLU A 49 15.51 -11.38 7.77
C GLU A 49 14.82 -12.63 7.25
N CYS A 50 14.85 -13.71 8.05
CA CYS A 50 14.23 -14.99 7.72
C CYS A 50 12.78 -15.11 8.21
N ASP A 51 12.33 -14.19 9.07
CA ASP A 51 10.99 -14.18 9.67
C ASP A 51 10.47 -12.72 9.72
N PRO A 52 9.79 -12.23 8.67
CA PRO A 52 9.35 -10.84 8.57
C PRO A 52 8.17 -10.55 9.49
N ASP A 53 8.24 -9.42 10.19
CA ASP A 53 7.18 -8.97 11.09
C ASP A 53 6.03 -8.30 10.32
N TYR A 54 4.87 -8.16 10.97
CA TYR A 54 3.74 -7.40 10.42
C TYR A 54 4.11 -5.96 10.01
N TRP A 55 5.14 -5.38 10.63
CA TRP A 55 5.67 -4.06 10.30
C TRP A 55 6.32 -4.01 8.92
N ASP A 56 6.93 -5.10 8.45
CA ASP A 56 7.57 -5.15 7.13
C ASP A 56 6.52 -5.21 6.01
N PHE A 57 5.44 -5.96 6.24
CA PHE A 57 4.27 -5.95 5.36
C PHE A 57 3.55 -4.59 5.36
N LEU A 58 3.50 -3.93 6.52
CA LEU A 58 2.93 -2.59 6.64
C LEU A 58 3.76 -1.58 5.86
N TYR A 59 5.09 -1.61 6.03
CA TYR A 59 6.03 -0.79 5.27
C TYR A 59 5.84 -1.00 3.76
N PHE A 60 5.88 -2.25 3.29
CA PHE A 60 5.67 -2.59 1.88
C PHE A 60 4.33 -2.05 1.35
N SER A 61 3.25 -2.28 2.09
CA SER A 61 1.90 -1.83 1.75
C SER A 61 1.83 -0.30 1.64
N PHE A 62 2.32 0.42 2.64
CA PHE A 62 2.28 1.88 2.66
C PHE A 62 3.14 2.50 1.55
N VAL A 63 4.31 1.95 1.24
CA VAL A 63 5.16 2.48 0.16
C VAL A 63 4.45 2.35 -1.19
N ILE A 64 3.80 1.22 -1.48
CA ILE A 64 2.92 1.06 -2.66
C ILE A 64 1.74 2.06 -2.60
N GLY A 65 1.12 2.19 -1.43
CA GLY A 65 0.02 3.10 -1.16
C GLY A 65 0.33 4.58 -1.43
N MET A 66 1.55 4.98 -1.10
CA MET A 66 2.12 6.29 -1.35
C MET A 66 2.67 6.43 -2.77
N THR A 67 2.52 5.40 -3.61
CA THR A 67 3.07 5.32 -4.97
C THR A 67 4.58 5.59 -5.02
N SER A 68 5.27 5.21 -3.95
CA SER A 68 6.72 5.31 -3.82
C SER A 68 7.37 3.99 -4.25
N GLN A 69 8.64 4.03 -4.67
CA GLN A 69 9.36 2.82 -5.05
C GLN A 69 9.97 2.17 -3.81
N VAL A 70 9.68 0.88 -3.62
CA VAL A 70 10.39 0.00 -2.68
C VAL A 70 11.61 -0.56 -3.42
N SER A 71 12.82 -0.32 -2.92
CA SER A 71 14.06 -0.85 -3.53
C SER A 71 14.65 -2.04 -2.78
N ASP A 72 14.25 -2.19 -1.53
CA ASP A 72 14.78 -3.10 -0.53
C ASP A 72 14.02 -4.44 -0.47
N ILE A 73 12.71 -4.44 -0.71
CA ILE A 73 11.88 -5.66 -0.75
C ILE A 73 11.53 -6.04 -2.19
N GLN A 74 11.87 -7.26 -2.62
CA GLN A 74 11.56 -7.75 -3.97
C GLN A 74 10.36 -8.70 -4.00
N THR A 75 9.45 -8.50 -4.98
CA THR A 75 8.30 -9.37 -5.22
C THR A 75 8.68 -10.57 -6.09
N THR A 76 8.81 -11.75 -5.49
CA THR A 76 9.32 -12.95 -6.15
C THR A 76 8.19 -13.81 -6.75
N SER A 77 7.03 -13.88 -6.10
CA SER A 77 5.88 -14.70 -6.56
C SER A 77 4.97 -13.98 -7.57
N ARG A 78 4.40 -14.76 -8.50
CA ARG A 78 3.36 -14.28 -9.43
C ARG A 78 2.11 -13.78 -8.70
N ILE A 79 1.75 -14.40 -7.58
CA ILE A 79 0.56 -14.02 -6.79
C ILE A 79 0.80 -12.66 -6.14
N MET A 80 1.96 -12.48 -5.49
CA MET A 80 2.32 -11.20 -4.87
C MET A 80 2.44 -10.07 -5.90
N ARG A 81 2.98 -10.32 -7.10
CA ARG A 81 2.98 -9.32 -8.18
C ARG A 81 1.57 -8.88 -8.60
N ARG A 82 0.59 -9.79 -8.63
CA ARG A 82 -0.81 -9.44 -8.95
C ARG A 82 -1.44 -8.61 -7.82
N LEU A 83 -1.20 -8.97 -6.57
CA LEU A 83 -1.67 -8.19 -5.41
C LEU A 83 -1.07 -6.77 -5.42
N ALA A 84 0.24 -6.65 -5.61
CA ALA A 84 0.93 -5.37 -5.70
C ALA A 84 0.40 -4.51 -6.86
N LEU A 85 0.07 -5.12 -8.00
CA LEU A 85 -0.54 -4.41 -9.12
C LEU A 85 -1.93 -3.86 -8.77
N ILE A 86 -2.81 -4.68 -8.18
CA ILE A 86 -4.15 -4.22 -7.77
C ILE A 86 -4.03 -3.08 -6.76
N HIS A 87 -3.14 -3.23 -5.78
CA HIS A 87 -2.89 -2.25 -4.74
C HIS A 87 -2.36 -0.93 -5.32
N GLY A 88 -1.38 -1.00 -6.22
CA GLY A 88 -0.82 0.17 -6.90
C GLY A 88 -1.83 0.89 -7.77
N VAL A 89 -2.65 0.15 -8.54
CA VAL A 89 -3.73 0.75 -9.36
C VAL A 89 -4.74 1.47 -8.48
N LEU A 90 -5.20 0.85 -7.40
CA LEU A 90 -6.13 1.47 -6.47
C LEU A 90 -5.53 2.73 -5.82
N SER A 91 -4.27 2.66 -5.42
CA SER A 91 -3.53 3.76 -4.80
C SER A 91 -3.34 4.92 -5.76
N PHE A 92 -3.05 4.66 -7.04
CA PHE A 92 -2.95 5.69 -8.07
C PHE A 92 -4.25 6.47 -8.22
N PHE A 93 -5.40 5.79 -8.33
CA PHE A 93 -6.70 6.45 -8.43
C PHE A 93 -7.04 7.26 -7.17
N PHE A 94 -6.72 6.72 -5.99
CA PHE A 94 -6.96 7.40 -4.72
C PHE A 94 -6.15 8.70 -4.62
N ASN A 95 -4.84 8.63 -4.88
CA ASN A 95 -3.95 9.80 -4.87
C ASN A 95 -4.35 10.83 -5.92
N THR A 96 -4.72 10.39 -7.13
CA THR A 96 -5.17 11.29 -8.21
C THR A 96 -6.46 12.01 -7.83
N THR A 97 -7.41 11.30 -7.20
CA THR A 97 -8.68 11.88 -6.75
C THR A 97 -8.46 12.91 -5.63
N ILE A 98 -7.61 12.60 -4.64
CA ILE A 98 -7.21 13.55 -3.60
C ILE A 98 -6.60 14.81 -4.24
N LEU A 99 -5.67 14.63 -5.18
CA LEU A 99 -5.00 15.75 -5.84
C LEU A 99 -6.01 16.64 -6.60
N ALA A 100 -6.92 16.04 -7.36
CA ALA A 100 -7.95 16.77 -8.10
C ALA A 100 -8.90 17.54 -7.17
N MET A 101 -9.33 16.92 -6.08
CA MET A 101 -10.15 17.58 -5.06
C MET A 101 -9.38 18.72 -4.37
N GLY A 102 -8.09 18.51 -4.05
CA GLY A 102 -7.22 19.54 -3.48
C GLY A 102 -7.11 20.77 -4.37
N ILE A 103 -6.92 20.58 -5.69
CA ILE A 103 -6.91 21.67 -6.67
C ILE A 103 -8.25 22.42 -6.66
N ASN A 104 -9.38 21.71 -6.69
CA ASN A 104 -10.71 22.34 -6.67
C ASN A 104 -10.94 23.16 -5.39
N ILE A 105 -10.50 22.65 -4.23
CA ILE A 105 -10.61 23.37 -2.96
C ILE A 105 -9.75 24.64 -2.98
N ILE A 106 -8.48 24.54 -3.40
CA ILE A 106 -7.55 25.69 -3.46
C ILE A 106 -8.07 26.75 -4.45
N ALA A 107 -8.53 26.34 -5.63
CA ALA A 107 -9.08 27.24 -6.63
C ALA A 107 -10.30 28.00 -6.10
N GLY A 108 -11.22 27.30 -5.41
CA GLY A 108 -12.38 27.92 -4.77
C GLY A 108 -12.01 28.92 -3.68
N LEU A 109 -10.98 28.64 -2.87
CA LEU A 109 -10.49 29.56 -1.82
C LEU A 109 -9.82 30.81 -2.39
N ILE A 110 -9.12 30.71 -3.52
CA ILE A 110 -8.52 31.86 -4.19
C ILE A 110 -9.62 32.72 -4.82
N GLN A 111 -10.59 32.10 -5.49
CA GLN A 111 -11.69 32.81 -6.13
C GLN A 111 -12.64 33.48 -5.14
N SER A 112 -12.78 32.95 -3.92
CA SER A 112 -13.56 33.63 -2.87
C SER A 112 -12.86 34.86 -2.28
N GLN A 113 -11.57 35.07 -2.55
CA GLN A 113 -10.80 36.23 -2.06
C GLN A 113 -10.58 37.33 -3.11
N SER A 114 -10.91 37.08 -4.39
CA SER A 114 -10.92 38.06 -5.47
C SER A 114 -12.30 38.68 -5.68
#